data_AF-A0A2J5PI43-F1
#
_entry.id   AF-A0A2J5PI43-F1
#
_cell.length_a   1.000
_cell.length_b   1.000
_cell.length_c   1.000
_cell.angle_alpha   90.00
_cell.angle_beta   90.00
_cell.angle_gamma   90.00
#
_symmetry.space_group_name_H-M   'P 1'
#
loop_
_entity.id
_entity.type
_entity.pdbx_description
1 polymer ?
#
loop_
_entity_poly.entity_id
_entity_poly.type
_entity_poly.pdbx_seq_one_letter_code
_entity_poly.pdbx_strand_id
1 'polypeptide(L)'
;MADWFIATEGVKVVKDSASLWPQIVTAVSSAGAAFGGVWYGQKLITQREKDAAAAKLASERLFIATELVFLLERFAQRCLPVALDQGDRDEDARYKANYFIPELSYASVSGDWRSLPADLLYQLQQLEVLREESVSIVNTAFIESSPYDNDGIIELNNQASRLGIRAIHLS
;
A
#
# COMPACT_ATOMS: atom_id res chain seq x y z
N MET A 1 33.97 -17.83 95.83
CA MET A 1 33.54 -18.24 94.49
C MET A 1 32.76 -17.05 93.95
N ALA A 2 33.44 -16.20 93.17
CA ALA A 2 32.98 -14.86 92.82
C ALA A 2 32.07 -14.91 91.57
N ASP A 3 30.97 -14.18 91.63
CA ASP A 3 30.06 -13.91 90.51
C ASP A 3 30.84 -13.29 89.35
N TRP A 4 30.60 -13.82 88.16
CA TRP A 4 31.01 -13.21 86.91
C TRP A 4 29.91 -12.21 86.50
N PHE A 5 30.23 -10.93 86.51
CA PHE A 5 29.45 -9.91 85.82
C PHE A 5 30.25 -9.46 84.60
N ILE A 6 29.83 -9.88 83.42
CA ILE A 6 30.25 -9.23 82.17
C ILE A 6 29.33 -8.04 81.98
N ALA A 7 29.92 -6.86 82.13
CA ALA A 7 29.32 -5.59 81.76
C ALA A 7 29.10 -5.52 80.24
N THR A 8 28.01 -4.85 79.91
CA THR A 8 27.47 -4.57 78.59
C THR A 8 28.44 -3.80 77.69
N GLU A 9 28.52 -4.17 76.42
CA GLU A 9 28.79 -3.31 75.25
C GLU A 9 28.77 -4.25 74.03
N GLY A 10 28.03 -4.07 72.95
CA GLY A 10 27.15 -3.02 72.50
C GLY A 10 26.84 -3.38 71.05
N VAL A 11 25.74 -4.10 70.80
CA VAL A 11 25.19 -4.24 69.44
C VAL A 11 23.68 -4.14 69.54
N LYS A 12 23.18 -2.94 69.86
CA LYS A 12 21.82 -2.55 69.51
C LYS A 12 21.81 -2.14 68.04
N VAL A 13 21.91 -3.11 67.13
CA VAL A 13 21.57 -2.88 65.72
C VAL A 13 20.09 -3.20 65.53
N VAL A 14 19.24 -2.49 66.26
CA VAL A 14 17.80 -2.37 65.96
C VAL A 14 17.33 -1.01 66.48
N LYS A 15 17.85 0.04 65.87
CA LYS A 15 17.34 1.41 65.97
C LYS A 15 17.83 2.06 64.68
N ASP A 16 17.15 1.85 63.57
CA ASP A 16 16.30 2.91 63.05
C ASP A 16 15.56 2.44 61.77
N SER A 17 14.65 1.47 61.87
CA SER A 17 13.77 1.15 60.74
C SER A 17 12.63 2.16 60.60
N ALA A 18 12.21 2.79 61.71
CA ALA A 18 11.11 3.75 61.76
C ALA A 18 11.49 5.17 61.26
N SER A 19 12.73 5.62 61.43
CA SER A 19 13.16 6.98 61.05
C SER A 19 13.53 7.14 59.58
N LEU A 20 13.73 6.02 58.86
CA LEU A 20 14.02 6.00 57.43
C LEU A 20 12.76 6.01 56.55
N TRP A 21 11.58 5.70 57.11
CA TRP A 21 10.31 5.70 56.37
C TRP A 21 10.00 7.03 55.67
N PRO A 22 10.16 8.20 56.31
CA PRO A 22 9.93 9.47 55.63
C PRO A 22 10.87 9.68 54.43
N GLN A 23 12.14 9.27 54.53
CA GLN A 23 13.12 9.43 53.45
C GLN A 23 12.86 8.45 52.29
N ILE A 24 12.48 7.22 52.59
CA ILE A 24 12.13 6.20 51.57
C ILE A 24 10.83 6.60 50.86
N VAL A 25 9.81 7.06 51.58
CA VAL A 25 8.54 7.52 50.98
C VAL A 25 8.77 8.74 50.09
N THR A 26 9.59 9.69 50.53
CA THR A 26 9.91 10.89 49.74
C THR A 26 10.77 10.57 48.51
N ALA A 27 11.69 9.59 48.61
CA ALA A 27 12.51 9.14 47.49
C ALA A 27 11.72 8.30 46.47
N VAL A 28 10.81 7.43 46.92
CA VAL A 28 9.96 6.61 46.05
C VAL A 28 8.90 7.46 45.36
N SER A 29 8.34 8.46 46.04
CA SER A 29 7.39 9.40 45.44
C SER A 29 8.03 10.31 44.40
N SER A 30 9.25 10.83 44.65
CA SER A 30 9.98 11.64 43.68
C SER A 30 10.49 10.83 42.48
N ALA A 31 10.99 9.61 42.71
CA ALA A 31 11.33 8.68 41.63
C ALA A 31 10.09 8.29 40.81
N GLY A 32 8.97 7.96 41.46
CA GLY A 32 7.70 7.64 40.80
C GLY A 32 7.16 8.78 39.94
N ALA A 33 7.28 10.03 40.40
CA ALA A 33 6.88 11.20 39.63
C ALA A 33 7.80 11.44 38.42
N ALA A 34 9.11 11.28 38.58
CA ALA A 34 10.07 11.43 37.49
C ALA A 34 9.90 10.33 36.42
N PHE A 35 9.79 9.07 36.84
CA PHE A 35 9.56 7.94 35.92
C PHE A 35 8.17 7.99 35.27
N GLY A 36 7.13 8.42 36.01
CA GLY A 36 5.79 8.60 35.48
C GLY A 36 5.71 9.71 34.43
N GLY A 37 6.39 10.84 34.66
CA GLY A 37 6.49 11.94 33.70
C GLY A 37 7.24 11.53 32.42
N VAL A 38 8.35 10.80 32.55
CA VAL A 38 9.10 10.25 31.41
C VAL A 38 8.26 9.24 30.62
N TRP A 39 7.58 8.31 31.29
CA TRP A 39 6.71 7.33 30.63
C TRP A 39 5.55 8.00 29.89
N TYR A 40 4.89 8.98 30.51
CA TYR A 40 3.82 9.74 29.89
C TYR A 40 4.31 10.55 28.67
N GLY A 41 5.48 11.18 28.79
CA GLY A 41 6.14 11.87 27.67
C GLY A 41 6.45 10.93 26.51
N GLN A 42 7.07 9.78 26.79
CA GLN A 42 7.38 8.75 25.80
C GLN A 42 6.10 8.26 25.08
N LYS A 43 5.00 8.09 25.84
CA LYS A 43 3.71 7.67 25.28
C LYS A 43 3.12 8.72 24.33
N LEU A 44 3.18 10.00 24.67
CA LEU A 44 2.70 11.08 23.81
C LEU A 44 3.56 11.25 22.55
N ILE A 45 4.89 11.09 22.67
CA ILE A 45 5.81 11.13 21.53
C ILE A 45 5.50 9.97 20.58
N THR A 46 5.42 8.75 21.09
CA THR A 46 5.08 7.57 20.26
C THR A 46 3.68 7.66 19.64
N GLN A 47 2.71 8.30 20.29
CA GLN A 47 1.41 8.59 19.68
C GLN A 47 1.54 9.60 18.54
N ARG A 48 2.22 10.72 18.74
CA ARG A 48 2.44 11.72 17.69
C ARG A 48 3.22 11.17 16.50
N GLU A 49 4.20 10.31 16.75
CA GLU A 49 4.94 9.62 15.69
C GLU A 49 4.02 8.70 14.88
N LYS A 50 3.13 7.96 15.54
CA LYS A 50 2.14 7.12 14.86
C LYS A 50 1.15 7.95 14.05
N ASP A 51 0.63 9.04 14.63
CA ASP A 51 -0.33 9.92 13.98
C ASP A 51 0.31 10.62 12.77
N ALA A 52 1.55 11.09 12.90
CA ALA A 52 2.30 11.70 11.82
C ALA A 52 2.65 10.68 10.72
N ALA A 53 3.02 9.45 11.08
CA ALA A 53 3.27 8.38 10.13
C ALA A 53 1.98 7.98 9.38
N ALA A 54 0.85 7.90 10.07
CA ALA A 54 -0.45 7.61 9.47
C ALA A 54 -0.91 8.73 8.52
N ALA A 55 -0.73 9.99 8.91
CA ALA A 55 -1.04 11.14 8.06
C ALA A 55 -0.17 11.18 6.79
N LYS A 56 1.13 10.87 6.92
CA LYS A 56 2.03 10.75 5.77
C LYS A 56 1.59 9.64 4.82
N LEU A 57 1.33 8.44 5.35
CA LEU A 57 0.85 7.31 4.55
C LEU A 57 -0.47 7.64 3.83
N ALA A 58 -1.41 8.30 4.51
CA ALA A 58 -2.66 8.74 3.90
C ALA A 58 -2.42 9.73 2.74
N SER A 59 -1.51 10.69 2.91
CA SER A 59 -1.17 11.65 1.85
C SER A 59 -0.48 11.00 0.66
N GLU A 60 0.43 10.05 0.90
CA GLU A 60 1.12 9.28 -0.15
C GLU A 60 0.12 8.40 -0.91
N ARG A 61 -0.80 7.75 -0.18
CA ARG A 61 -1.87 6.94 -0.76
C ARG A 61 -2.81 7.76 -1.64
N LEU A 62 -3.18 8.98 -1.22
CA LEU A 62 -4.02 9.86 -2.03
C LEU A 62 -3.28 10.28 -3.31
N PHE A 63 -2.01 10.63 -3.19
CA PHE A 63 -1.20 11.04 -4.33
C PHE A 63 -1.08 9.92 -5.38
N ILE A 64 -0.65 8.71 -4.98
CA ILE A 64 -0.55 7.58 -5.90
C ILE A 64 -1.92 7.19 -6.48
N ALA A 65 -2.99 7.26 -5.68
CA ALA A 65 -4.33 6.97 -6.17
C ALA A 65 -4.74 7.95 -7.27
N THR A 66 -4.50 9.25 -7.10
CA THR A 66 -4.85 10.23 -8.14
C THR A 66 -4.10 10.00 -9.44
N GLU A 67 -2.80 9.69 -9.40
CA GLU A 67 -2.04 9.36 -10.60
C GLU A 67 -2.56 8.10 -11.29
N LEU A 68 -2.88 7.06 -10.51
CA LEU A 68 -3.42 5.81 -11.03
C LEU A 68 -4.79 5.97 -11.67
N VAL A 69 -5.70 6.71 -11.03
CA VAL A 69 -7.03 7.01 -11.58
C VAL A 69 -6.91 7.64 -12.96
N PHE A 70 -6.13 8.70 -13.09
CA PHE A 70 -5.97 9.37 -14.38
C PHE A 70 -5.26 8.50 -15.43
N LEU A 71 -4.31 7.67 -15.02
CA LEU A 71 -3.65 6.72 -15.92
C LEU A 71 -4.65 5.69 -16.47
N LEU A 72 -5.46 5.10 -15.59
CA LEU A 72 -6.48 4.11 -15.95
C LEU A 72 -7.61 4.71 -16.81
N GLU A 73 -8.09 5.91 -16.45
CA GLU A 73 -9.09 6.63 -17.25
C GLU A 73 -8.57 6.93 -18.66
N ARG A 74 -7.33 7.43 -18.79
CA ARG A 74 -6.71 7.68 -20.10
C ARG A 74 -6.49 6.40 -20.89
N PHE A 75 -6.16 5.30 -20.22
CA PHE A 75 -6.08 4.00 -20.87
C PHE A 75 -7.45 3.57 -21.39
N ALA A 76 -8.51 3.67 -20.58
CA ALA A 76 -9.87 3.34 -20.99
C ALA A 76 -10.35 4.21 -22.16
N GLN A 77 -10.06 5.51 -22.15
CA GLN A 77 -10.36 6.42 -23.25
C GLN A 77 -9.64 6.02 -24.54
N ARG A 78 -8.38 5.56 -24.45
CA ARG A 78 -7.63 5.04 -25.60
C ARG A 78 -8.13 3.69 -26.11
N CYS A 79 -8.83 2.90 -25.29
CA CYS A 79 -9.49 1.68 -25.73
C CYS A 79 -10.74 1.96 -26.57
N LEU A 80 -11.38 3.13 -26.43
CA LEU A 80 -12.64 3.46 -27.13
C LEU A 80 -12.52 3.43 -28.67
N PRO A 81 -11.56 4.11 -29.32
CA PRO A 81 -11.43 4.04 -30.79
C PRO A 81 -11.10 2.62 -31.27
N VAL A 82 -10.41 1.82 -30.46
CA VAL A 82 -10.11 0.41 -30.77
C VAL A 82 -11.36 -0.44 -30.66
N ALA A 83 -12.19 -0.22 -29.65
CA ALA A 83 -13.46 -0.94 -29.44
C ALA A 83 -14.50 -0.69 -30.54
N LEU A 84 -14.39 0.45 -31.22
CA LEU A 84 -15.29 0.88 -32.29
C LEU A 84 -14.65 0.76 -33.68
N ASP A 85 -13.50 0.10 -33.79
CA ASP A 85 -12.80 -0.04 -35.05
C ASP A 85 -13.65 -0.86 -36.03
N GLN A 86 -13.78 -0.36 -37.25
CA GLN A 86 -14.44 -1.07 -38.33
C GLN A 86 -13.44 -1.84 -39.19
N GLY A 87 -12.15 -1.50 -39.06
CA GLY A 87 -11.07 -1.97 -39.91
C GLY A 87 -11.21 -1.47 -41.35
N ASP A 88 -10.07 -1.43 -42.03
CA ASP A 88 -10.01 -1.13 -43.46
C ASP A 88 -9.61 -2.39 -44.23
N ARG A 89 -9.99 -2.47 -45.50
CA ARG A 89 -9.54 -3.55 -46.37
C ARG A 89 -8.20 -3.20 -46.99
N ASP A 90 -7.24 -4.11 -46.86
CA ASP A 90 -5.95 -4.01 -47.53
C ASP A 90 -6.06 -4.43 -49.02
N GLU A 91 -4.96 -4.35 -49.77
CA GLU A 91 -4.86 -4.70 -51.19
C GLU A 91 -5.34 -6.15 -51.48
N ASP A 92 -5.16 -7.06 -50.52
CA ASP A 92 -5.63 -8.45 -50.57
C ASP A 92 -7.10 -8.65 -50.16
N ALA A 93 -7.87 -7.56 -50.04
CA ALA A 93 -9.23 -7.52 -49.53
C ALA A 93 -9.43 -8.06 -48.09
N ARG A 94 -8.33 -8.26 -47.34
CA ARG A 94 -8.35 -8.65 -45.93
C ARG A 94 -8.60 -7.46 -45.02
N TYR A 95 -9.30 -7.67 -43.91
CA TYR A 95 -9.47 -6.63 -42.91
C TYR A 95 -8.17 -6.39 -42.14
N LYS A 96 -7.87 -5.12 -41.92
CA LYS A 96 -6.74 -4.62 -41.16
C LYS A 96 -7.24 -3.62 -40.12
N ALA A 97 -6.74 -3.74 -38.90
CA ALA A 97 -7.06 -2.81 -37.83
C ALA A 97 -6.47 -1.42 -38.12
N ASN A 98 -7.27 -0.38 -37.85
CA ASN A 98 -6.84 1.01 -37.88
C ASN A 98 -6.25 1.44 -36.54
N TYR A 99 -6.67 0.78 -35.46
CA TYR A 99 -6.20 1.04 -34.10
C TYR A 99 -5.71 -0.25 -33.42
N PHE A 100 -4.80 -0.09 -32.46
CA PHE A 100 -4.25 -1.21 -31.69
C PHE A 100 -4.55 -1.04 -30.21
N ILE A 101 -4.61 -2.16 -29.48
CA ILE A 101 -4.78 -2.16 -28.02
C ILE A 101 -3.69 -1.28 -27.40
N PRO A 102 -4.05 -0.21 -26.66
CA PRO A 102 -3.08 0.74 -26.15
C PRO A 102 -2.11 0.06 -25.17
N GLU A 103 -0.92 0.64 -25.06
CA GLU A 103 0.03 0.24 -24.05
C GLU A 103 -0.38 0.81 -22.68
N LEU A 104 -0.27 -0.05 -21.67
CA LEU A 104 -0.42 0.29 -20.27
C LEU A 104 0.94 0.15 -19.62
N SER A 105 1.44 1.24 -19.04
CA SER A 105 2.70 1.24 -18.32
C SER A 105 2.57 2.07 -17.06
N TYR A 106 2.88 1.45 -15.93
CA TYR A 106 2.88 2.11 -14.63
C TYR A 106 4.20 2.83 -14.31
N ALA A 107 5.19 2.81 -15.20
CA ALA A 107 6.51 3.41 -14.97
C ALA A 107 6.48 4.94 -14.74
N SER A 108 5.40 5.59 -15.17
CA SER A 108 5.19 7.04 -15.00
C SER A 108 4.59 7.43 -13.65
N VAL A 109 4.16 6.46 -12.83
CA VAL A 109 3.56 6.71 -11.51
C VAL A 109 4.68 6.95 -10.50
N SER A 110 4.66 8.11 -9.87
CA SER A 110 5.72 8.60 -8.98
C SER A 110 5.49 8.26 -7.49
N GLY A 111 4.30 7.74 -7.14
CA GLY A 111 3.94 7.38 -5.77
C GLY A 111 4.55 6.07 -5.24
N ASP A 112 4.55 5.89 -3.91
CA ASP A 112 4.99 4.64 -3.27
C ASP A 112 3.90 3.56 -3.35
N TRP A 113 4.15 2.53 -4.15
CA TRP A 113 3.28 1.37 -4.33
C TRP A 113 3.00 0.60 -3.03
N ARG A 114 3.87 0.69 -2.01
CA ARG A 114 3.65 0.05 -0.71
C ARG A 114 2.51 0.68 0.09
N SER A 115 2.09 1.89 -0.26
CA SER A 115 0.97 2.58 0.38
C SER A 115 -0.40 2.05 -0.07
N LEU A 116 -0.44 1.25 -1.15
CA LEU A 116 -1.67 0.69 -1.71
C LEU A 116 -2.07 -0.64 -1.06
N PRO A 117 -3.39 -0.94 -0.99
CA PRO A 117 -3.87 -2.26 -0.60
C PRO A 117 -3.36 -3.37 -1.53
N ALA A 118 -3.03 -4.53 -0.98
CA ALA A 118 -2.50 -5.67 -1.73
C ALA A 118 -3.45 -6.14 -2.85
N ASP A 119 -4.77 -6.14 -2.59
CA ASP A 119 -5.76 -6.56 -3.59
C ASP A 119 -5.76 -5.64 -4.81
N LEU A 120 -5.57 -4.33 -4.60
CA LEU A 120 -5.54 -3.34 -5.67
C LEU A 120 -4.24 -3.47 -6.48
N LEU A 121 -3.09 -3.69 -5.81
CA LEU A 121 -1.84 -4.00 -6.49
C LEU A 121 -1.97 -5.23 -7.40
N TYR A 122 -2.58 -6.31 -6.89
CA TYR A 122 -2.82 -7.51 -7.68
C TYR A 122 -3.70 -7.22 -8.89
N GLN A 123 -4.80 -6.47 -8.71
CA GLN A 123 -5.70 -6.13 -9.81
C GLN A 123 -5.03 -5.25 -10.89
N LEU A 124 -4.18 -4.30 -10.49
CA LEU A 124 -3.41 -3.48 -11.43
C LEU A 124 -2.40 -4.31 -12.22
N GLN A 125 -1.65 -5.20 -11.56
CA GLN A 125 -0.70 -6.10 -12.21
C GLN A 125 -1.41 -7.10 -13.13
N GLN A 126 -2.57 -7.60 -12.71
CA GLN A 126 -3.41 -8.48 -13.53
C GLN A 126 -3.89 -7.77 -14.80
N LEU A 127 -4.18 -6.47 -14.77
CA LEU A 127 -4.61 -5.72 -15.95
C LEU A 127 -3.54 -5.69 -17.05
N GLU A 128 -2.25 -5.55 -16.69
CA GLU A 128 -1.15 -5.61 -17.66
C GLU A 128 -1.05 -7.01 -18.28
N VAL A 129 -1.15 -8.07 -17.48
CA VAL A 129 -1.13 -9.46 -17.98
C VAL A 129 -2.29 -9.71 -18.95
N LEU A 130 -3.50 -9.28 -18.61
CA LEU A 130 -4.67 -9.42 -19.46
C LEU A 130 -4.51 -8.64 -20.77
N ARG A 131 -3.86 -7.48 -20.74
CA ARG A 131 -3.58 -6.70 -21.95
C ARG A 131 -2.68 -7.48 -22.89
N GLU A 132 -1.60 -8.08 -22.40
CA GLU A 132 -0.71 -8.91 -23.23
C GLU A 132 -1.41 -10.15 -23.78
N GLU A 133 -2.24 -10.80 -22.96
CA GLU A 133 -3.07 -11.92 -23.40
C GLU A 133 -4.04 -11.51 -24.52
N SER A 134 -4.76 -10.39 -24.33
CA SER A 134 -5.66 -9.83 -25.34
C SER A 134 -4.94 -9.53 -26.65
N VAL A 135 -3.73 -8.96 -26.61
CA VAL A 135 -2.93 -8.69 -27.81
C VAL A 135 -2.59 -9.99 -28.54
N SER A 136 -2.20 -11.03 -27.81
CA SER A 136 -1.91 -12.34 -28.38
C SER A 136 -3.14 -12.96 -29.05
N ILE A 137 -4.30 -12.96 -28.37
CA ILE A 137 -5.57 -13.48 -28.90
C ILE A 137 -5.98 -12.75 -30.18
N VAL A 138 -5.92 -11.42 -30.17
CA VAL A 138 -6.25 -10.61 -31.34
C VAL A 138 -5.32 -10.93 -32.50
N ASN A 139 -4.02 -11.03 -32.26
CA ASN A 139 -3.06 -11.37 -33.31
C ASN A 139 -3.36 -12.75 -33.93
N THR A 140 -3.67 -13.75 -33.11
CA THR A 140 -4.10 -15.06 -33.60
C THR A 140 -5.38 -14.96 -34.45
N ALA A 141 -6.37 -14.19 -34.01
CA ALA A 141 -7.61 -13.97 -34.77
C ALA A 141 -7.35 -13.32 -36.15
N PHE A 142 -6.41 -12.37 -36.24
CA PHE A 142 -6.00 -11.80 -37.53
C PHE A 142 -5.23 -12.79 -38.41
N ILE A 143 -4.39 -13.66 -37.84
CA ILE A 143 -3.67 -14.69 -38.59
C ILE A 143 -4.63 -15.72 -39.19
N GLU A 144 -5.66 -16.11 -38.43
CA GLU A 144 -6.66 -17.09 -38.83
C GLU A 144 -7.77 -16.50 -39.74
N SER A 145 -7.88 -15.17 -39.79
CA SER A 145 -8.89 -14.47 -40.60
C SER A 145 -8.74 -14.70 -42.10
N SER A 146 -9.88 -14.74 -42.80
CA SER A 146 -9.93 -14.80 -44.26
C SER A 146 -10.33 -13.45 -44.86
N PRO A 147 -10.12 -13.23 -46.18
CA PRO A 147 -10.57 -12.02 -46.86
C PRO A 147 -12.09 -11.75 -46.80
N TYR A 148 -12.89 -12.72 -46.36
CA TYR A 148 -14.36 -12.64 -46.36
C TYR A 148 -14.97 -12.47 -44.97
N ASP A 149 -14.18 -12.59 -43.90
CA ASP A 149 -14.62 -12.45 -42.51
C ASP A 149 -13.95 -11.24 -41.84
N ASN A 150 -14.57 -10.75 -40.76
CA ASN A 150 -14.08 -9.65 -39.96
C ASN A 150 -13.77 -10.11 -38.52
N ASP A 151 -13.47 -11.39 -38.33
CA ASP A 151 -13.31 -12.01 -37.01
C ASP A 151 -12.19 -11.34 -36.20
N GLY A 152 -11.07 -10.99 -36.85
CA GLY A 152 -9.98 -10.26 -36.21
C GLY A 152 -10.40 -8.88 -35.66
N ILE A 153 -11.26 -8.15 -36.38
CA ILE A 153 -11.81 -6.86 -35.94
C ILE A 153 -12.82 -7.05 -34.82
N ILE A 154 -13.70 -8.04 -34.93
CA ILE A 154 -14.66 -8.36 -33.87
C ILE A 154 -13.93 -8.71 -32.57
N GLU A 155 -12.88 -9.52 -32.65
CA GLU A 155 -12.09 -9.91 -31.49
C GLU A 155 -11.31 -8.73 -30.91
N LEU A 156 -10.69 -7.90 -31.76
CA LEU A 156 -10.06 -6.65 -31.35
C LEU A 156 -11.03 -5.76 -30.55
N ASN A 157 -12.24 -5.56 -31.08
CA ASN A 157 -13.25 -4.71 -30.47
C ASN A 157 -13.71 -5.27 -29.11
N ASN A 158 -13.92 -6.58 -29.03
CA ASN A 158 -14.29 -7.27 -27.79
C ASN A 158 -13.22 -7.14 -26.71
N GLN A 159 -11.96 -7.39 -27.07
CA GLN A 159 -10.84 -7.33 -26.13
C GLN A 159 -10.58 -5.91 -25.65
N ALA A 160 -10.59 -4.92 -26.55
CA ALA A 160 -10.44 -3.51 -26.19
C ALA A 160 -11.58 -3.03 -25.27
N SER A 161 -12.82 -3.44 -25.54
CA SER A 161 -13.97 -3.13 -24.69
C SER A 161 -13.81 -3.69 -23.28
N ARG A 162 -13.41 -4.97 -23.17
CA ARG A 162 -13.17 -5.63 -21.87
C ARG A 162 -12.09 -4.94 -21.06
N LEU A 163 -10.96 -4.60 -21.68
CA LEU A 163 -9.85 -3.90 -21.03
C LEU A 163 -10.26 -2.50 -20.58
N GLY A 164 -10.96 -1.75 -21.43
CA GLY A 164 -11.46 -0.40 -21.10
C GLY A 164 -12.42 -0.40 -19.92
N ILE A 165 -13.40 -1.32 -19.91
CA ILE A 165 -14.36 -1.46 -18.80
C ILE A 165 -13.64 -1.83 -17.50
N ARG A 166 -12.68 -2.76 -17.57
CA ARG A 166 -11.93 -3.19 -16.39
C ARG A 166 -11.06 -2.07 -15.82
N ALA A 167 -10.46 -1.25 -16.67
CA ALA A 167 -9.70 -0.08 -16.24
C ALA A 167 -10.58 0.95 -15.53
N ILE A 168 -11.79 1.23 -16.04
CA ILE A 168 -12.75 2.15 -15.39
C ILE A 168 -13.25 1.60 -14.05
N HIS A 169 -13.37 0.28 -13.90
CA HIS A 169 -13.76 -0.30 -12.61
C HIS A 169 -12.63 -0.18 -11.55
N LEU A 170 -11.38 0.01 -11.98
CA LEU A 170 -10.22 0.12 -11.09
C LEU A 170 -9.83 1.57 -10.77
N SER A 171 -10.33 2.54 -11.56
CA SER A 171 -10.24 3.98 -11.29
C SER A 171 -11.28 4.40 -10.25
#